data_AF-A0A923LQE3-F1
#
_entry.id   AF-A0A923LQE3-F1
#
_cell.length_a   1.000
_cell.length_b   1.000
_cell.length_c   1.000
_cell.angle_alpha   90.00
_cell.angle_beta   90.00
_cell.angle_gamma   90.00
#
_symmetry.space_group_name_H-M   'P 1'
#
loop_
_entity.id
_entity.type
_entity.pdbx_description
1 polymer ?
#
loop_
_entity_poly.entity_id
_entity_poly.type
_entity_poly.pdbx_seq_one_letter_code
_entity_poly.pdbx_strand_id
1 'polypeptide(L)'
;MTNNYLEPYFSPVLITDYIRENPNGMKRFQIYDLYRFLTSADSSSHDIVPFLYQLTDAPLSEDSFEMISGYLAEDFYFSPAFRSDSYDSVLLYYAIWLSEDSAMQKDRFLHQIFSKYSPAILEIDFSDSSNNLPFEITDACTFFGGLFYIACHAPAQLPKFLPEFAKHYQEEWHFTCEDFILYNFMDEYFEISNCRSNLKFQELISTLSLATLQAQDMTLNECTAADGLQQLKHPFSQLAGLYRYGALTFEQTGNPSAACDKMKHLLDYAVTYELRRNLFDFHLDEDRIITLDNWKEKLKWYHVQYDSAYAHAISLFYSASVSQQLLKKQFMEKLNELQML
;
A
#
# COMPACT_ATOMS: atom_id res chain seq x y z
N MET A 1 5.24 31.14 16.12
CA MET A 1 6.17 30.03 15.89
C MET A 1 5.33 28.78 15.78
N THR A 2 4.91 28.46 14.56
CA THR A 2 4.03 27.33 14.25
C THR A 2 4.90 26.10 14.00
N ASN A 3 5.11 25.30 15.04
CA ASN A 3 5.63 23.94 14.89
C ASN A 3 4.48 23.05 14.37
N ASN A 4 4.29 23.02 13.06
CA ASN A 4 3.54 21.94 12.41
C ASN A 4 4.47 20.73 12.28
N TYR A 5 4.60 19.93 13.34
CA TYR A 5 5.08 18.55 13.23
C TYR A 5 3.92 17.66 12.76
N LEU A 6 3.38 17.94 11.57
CA LEU A 6 2.68 16.91 10.81
C LEU A 6 3.76 16.31 9.91
N GLU A 7 4.37 15.22 10.38
CA GLU A 7 5.35 14.49 9.59
C GLU A 7 4.73 14.07 8.24
N PRO A 8 5.46 14.19 7.13
CA PRO A 8 4.93 13.77 5.84
C PRO A 8 4.66 12.26 5.86
N TYR A 9 3.44 11.86 5.46
CA TYR A 9 3.02 10.46 5.29
C TYR A 9 3.76 9.72 4.15
N PHE A 10 4.92 10.23 3.74
CA PHE A 10 5.81 9.74 2.72
C PHE A 10 7.20 9.59 3.34
N SER A 11 7.67 8.35 3.54
CA SER A 11 8.93 8.06 4.24
C SER A 11 10.03 7.63 3.25
N PRO A 12 11.03 8.50 2.96
CA PRO A 12 12.15 8.17 2.09
C PRO A 12 12.94 6.92 2.53
N VAL A 13 13.09 6.75 3.85
CA VAL A 13 13.85 5.64 4.44
C VAL A 13 13.13 4.32 4.18
N LEU A 14 11.84 4.24 4.51
CA LEU A 14 11.05 3.04 4.28
C LEU A 14 10.98 2.66 2.80
N ILE A 15 10.85 3.64 1.89
CA ILE A 15 10.85 3.37 0.44
C ILE A 15 12.20 2.78 0.02
N THR A 16 13.31 3.38 0.47
CA THR A 16 14.66 2.93 0.10
C THR A 16 14.96 1.54 0.66
N ASP A 17 14.57 1.27 1.91
CA ASP A 17 14.77 -0.04 2.53
C ASP A 17 13.88 -1.10 1.88
N TYR A 18 12.61 -0.78 1.58
CA TYR A 18 11.74 -1.68 0.82
C TYR A 18 12.34 -2.06 -0.54
N ILE A 19 12.80 -1.08 -1.31
CA ILE A 19 13.42 -1.33 -2.63
C ILE A 19 14.66 -2.21 -2.51
N ARG A 20 15.46 -2.04 -1.44
CA ARG A 20 16.68 -2.80 -1.21
C ARG A 20 16.41 -4.24 -0.76
N GLU A 21 15.39 -4.44 0.06
CA GLU A 21 15.09 -5.72 0.71
C GLU A 21 14.21 -6.64 -0.16
N ASN A 22 13.48 -6.08 -1.14
CA ASN A 22 12.54 -6.83 -1.97
C ASN A 22 13.06 -7.00 -3.40
N PRO A 23 13.16 -8.24 -3.93
CA PRO A 23 13.65 -8.47 -5.30
C PRO A 23 12.90 -7.70 -6.39
N ASN A 24 11.59 -7.51 -6.23
CA ASN A 24 10.73 -6.74 -7.13
C ASN A 24 10.43 -5.31 -6.63
N GLY A 25 11.10 -4.86 -5.56
CA GLY A 25 10.71 -3.64 -4.83
C GLY A 25 10.72 -2.38 -5.71
N MET A 26 11.77 -2.21 -6.53
CA MET A 26 11.83 -1.11 -7.50
C MET A 26 10.68 -1.16 -8.52
N LYS A 27 10.36 -2.36 -9.01
CA LYS A 27 9.31 -2.55 -10.01
C LYS A 27 7.93 -2.23 -9.43
N ARG A 28 7.67 -2.69 -8.20
CA ARG A 28 6.42 -2.42 -7.49
C ARG A 28 6.24 -0.93 -7.19
N PHE A 29 7.31 -0.27 -6.77
CA PHE A 29 7.37 1.18 -6.58
C PHE A 29 7.00 1.93 -7.88
N GLN A 30 7.65 1.58 -9.00
CA GLN A 30 7.36 2.16 -10.31
C GLN A 30 5.90 1.95 -10.75
N ILE A 31 5.36 0.72 -10.65
CA ILE A 31 3.97 0.43 -11.02
C ILE A 31 3.00 1.26 -10.19
N TYR A 32 3.24 1.35 -8.88
CA TYR A 32 2.39 2.12 -7.99
C TYR A 32 2.43 3.61 -8.32
N ASP A 33 3.62 4.20 -8.49
CA ASP A 33 3.73 5.62 -8.82
C ASP A 33 3.10 5.93 -10.18
N LEU A 34 3.24 5.05 -11.17
CA LEU A 34 2.54 5.20 -12.44
C LEU A 34 1.03 5.12 -12.26
N TYR A 35 0.53 4.15 -11.49
CA TYR A 35 -0.90 4.06 -11.14
C TYR A 35 -1.41 5.34 -10.46
N ARG A 36 -0.65 5.88 -9.51
CA ARG A 36 -1.00 7.11 -8.79
C ARG A 36 -0.98 8.34 -9.68
N PHE A 37 -0.03 8.41 -10.60
CA PHE A 37 -0.03 9.41 -11.66
C PHE A 37 -1.27 9.31 -12.54
N LEU A 38 -1.61 8.11 -13.03
CA LEU A 38 -2.75 7.88 -13.91
C LEU A 38 -4.09 8.21 -13.24
N THR A 39 -4.28 7.81 -11.97
CA THR A 39 -5.48 8.12 -11.19
C THR A 39 -5.60 9.59 -10.83
N SER A 40 -4.48 10.27 -10.62
CA SER A 40 -4.46 11.73 -10.40
C SER A 40 -4.86 12.48 -11.67
N ALA A 41 -4.38 12.02 -12.83
CA ALA A 41 -4.75 12.58 -14.12
C ALA A 41 -6.24 12.32 -14.43
N ASP A 42 -6.73 11.10 -14.16
CA ASP A 42 -8.16 10.76 -14.29
C ASP A 42 -9.05 11.67 -13.44
N SER A 43 -8.68 11.89 -12.18
CA SER A 43 -9.43 12.77 -11.28
C SER A 43 -9.50 14.23 -11.76
N SER A 44 -8.53 14.65 -12.57
CA SER A 44 -8.43 16.02 -13.07
C SER A 44 -9.09 16.19 -14.43
N SER A 45 -8.86 15.26 -15.37
CA SER A 45 -9.26 15.39 -16.77
C SER A 45 -10.41 14.48 -17.20
N HIS A 46 -10.62 13.35 -16.51
CA HIS A 46 -11.61 12.31 -16.80
C HIS A 46 -11.54 11.71 -18.23
N ASP A 47 -10.51 12.06 -19.01
CA ASP A 47 -10.30 11.62 -20.39
C ASP A 47 -9.10 10.69 -20.56
N ILE A 48 -8.38 10.39 -19.47
CA ILE A 48 -7.19 9.54 -19.55
C ILE A 48 -7.52 8.09 -19.89
N VAL A 49 -8.61 7.55 -19.35
CA VAL A 49 -9.02 6.17 -19.62
C VAL A 49 -9.34 5.96 -21.10
N PRO A 50 -10.24 6.75 -21.75
CA PRO A 50 -10.47 6.59 -23.19
C PRO A 50 -9.22 6.91 -24.01
N PHE A 51 -8.39 7.87 -23.58
CA PHE A 51 -7.12 8.15 -24.23
C PHE A 51 -6.17 6.94 -24.20
N LEU A 52 -5.99 6.28 -23.06
CA LEU A 52 -5.16 5.08 -22.94
C LEU A 52 -5.71 3.92 -23.77
N TYR A 53 -7.03 3.74 -23.76
CA TYR A 53 -7.72 2.72 -24.56
C TYR A 53 -7.49 2.90 -26.06
N GLN A 54 -7.49 4.15 -26.55
CA GLN A 54 -7.23 4.45 -27.96
C GLN A 54 -5.74 4.49 -28.32
N LEU A 55 -4.89 4.89 -27.36
CA LEU A 55 -3.46 5.07 -27.57
C LEU A 55 -2.72 3.73 -27.64
N THR A 56 -3.13 2.78 -26.80
CA THR A 56 -2.39 1.54 -26.57
C THR A 56 -3.09 0.35 -27.21
N ASP A 57 -2.31 -0.59 -27.75
CA ASP A 57 -2.81 -1.90 -28.19
C ASP A 57 -2.84 -2.90 -27.01
N ALA A 58 -3.03 -2.41 -25.78
CA ALA A 58 -2.99 -3.26 -24.60
C ALA A 58 -4.11 -4.31 -24.68
N PRO A 59 -3.84 -5.61 -24.42
CA PRO A 59 -4.83 -6.67 -24.50
C PRO A 59 -5.76 -6.59 -23.28
N LEU A 60 -6.63 -5.58 -23.25
CA LEU A 60 -7.58 -5.36 -22.18
C LEU A 60 -8.79 -6.27 -22.36
N SER A 61 -8.88 -7.31 -21.53
CA SER A 61 -9.91 -8.35 -21.53
C SER A 61 -10.23 -8.78 -20.10
N GLU A 62 -11.11 -9.77 -19.93
CA GLU A 62 -11.39 -10.34 -18.61
C GLU A 62 -10.14 -10.94 -17.94
N ASP A 63 -9.26 -11.55 -18.75
CA ASP A 63 -8.03 -12.19 -18.29
C ASP A 63 -7.00 -11.17 -17.77
N SER A 64 -7.12 -9.91 -18.17
CA SER A 64 -6.30 -8.81 -17.65
C SER A 64 -6.41 -8.64 -16.13
N PHE A 65 -7.52 -9.08 -15.53
CA PHE A 65 -7.68 -9.06 -14.08
C PHE A 65 -6.65 -9.95 -13.36
N GLU A 66 -6.13 -10.99 -14.03
CA GLU A 66 -5.10 -11.85 -13.45
C GLU A 66 -3.84 -11.04 -13.12
N MET A 67 -3.43 -10.11 -14.00
CA MET A 67 -2.28 -9.23 -13.75
C MET A 67 -2.50 -8.34 -12.52
N ILE A 68 -3.70 -7.76 -12.39
CA ILE A 68 -4.09 -6.97 -11.22
C ILE A 68 -3.98 -7.85 -9.96
N SER A 69 -4.61 -9.03 -9.99
CA SER A 69 -4.63 -9.93 -8.84
C SER A 69 -3.23 -10.42 -8.44
N GLY A 70 -2.36 -10.70 -9.42
CA GLY A 70 -0.97 -11.08 -9.20
C GLY A 70 -0.19 -9.97 -8.51
N TYR A 71 -0.30 -8.73 -9.00
CA TYR A 71 0.31 -7.57 -8.37
C TYR A 71 -0.20 -7.37 -6.93
N LEU A 72 -1.50 -7.50 -6.67
CA LEU A 72 -2.04 -7.35 -5.31
C LEU A 72 -1.59 -8.48 -4.37
N ALA A 73 -1.32 -9.68 -4.89
CA ALA A 73 -0.99 -10.85 -4.07
C ALA A 73 0.46 -10.84 -3.54
N GLU A 74 1.39 -10.19 -4.24
CA GLU A 74 2.83 -10.16 -3.89
C GLU A 74 3.07 -9.70 -2.44
N ASP A 75 2.69 -8.45 -2.11
CA ASP A 75 2.78 -7.92 -0.76
C ASP A 75 1.75 -6.79 -0.53
N PHE A 76 1.70 -6.32 0.72
CA PHE A 76 0.80 -5.25 1.14
C PHE A 76 1.39 -3.84 0.92
N TYR A 77 2.67 -3.76 0.60
CA TYR A 77 3.31 -2.49 0.29
C TYR A 77 2.93 -2.07 -1.14
N PHE A 78 2.80 -0.76 -1.36
CA PHE A 78 2.42 -0.23 -2.67
C PHE A 78 1.10 -0.82 -3.20
N SER A 79 0.21 -1.21 -2.29
CA SER A 79 -1.11 -1.73 -2.64
C SER A 79 -2.13 -0.56 -2.69
N PRO A 80 -2.89 -0.38 -3.79
CA PRO A 80 -3.59 0.87 -4.10
C PRO A 80 -5.05 0.96 -3.66
N ALA A 81 -5.46 2.01 -2.92
CA ALA A 81 -6.86 2.29 -2.58
C ALA A 81 -7.68 2.52 -3.85
N PHE A 82 -8.65 1.63 -4.10
CA PHE A 82 -9.57 1.78 -5.22
C PHE A 82 -10.78 2.59 -4.78
N ARG A 83 -11.10 3.64 -5.53
CA ARG A 83 -12.34 4.39 -5.34
C ARG A 83 -13.52 3.54 -5.83
N SER A 84 -14.66 3.68 -5.17
CA SER A 84 -15.91 3.06 -5.63
C SER A 84 -16.33 3.64 -6.97
N ASP A 85 -16.78 2.79 -7.89
CA ASP A 85 -17.31 3.21 -9.20
C ASP A 85 -16.29 3.99 -10.07
N SER A 86 -15.00 3.74 -9.89
CA SER A 86 -13.92 4.35 -10.68
C SER A 86 -13.28 3.37 -11.66
N TYR A 87 -12.48 3.91 -12.59
CA TYR A 87 -11.62 3.14 -13.48
C TYR A 87 -10.29 2.73 -12.83
N ASP A 88 -10.11 2.88 -11.52
CA ASP A 88 -8.82 2.67 -10.85
C ASP A 88 -8.24 1.27 -11.09
N SER A 89 -9.07 0.22 -11.12
CA SER A 89 -8.61 -1.13 -11.47
C SER A 89 -8.08 -1.23 -12.91
N VAL A 90 -8.72 -0.54 -13.86
CA VAL A 90 -8.27 -0.47 -15.25
C VAL A 90 -6.97 0.34 -15.37
N LEU A 91 -6.87 1.44 -14.63
CA LEU A 91 -5.65 2.26 -14.58
C LEU A 91 -4.47 1.50 -13.95
N LEU A 92 -4.73 0.67 -12.93
CA LEU A 92 -3.71 -0.21 -12.37
C LEU A 92 -3.23 -1.25 -13.39
N TYR A 93 -4.16 -1.85 -14.15
CA TYR A 93 -3.78 -2.73 -15.25
C TYR A 93 -2.87 -2.01 -16.25
N TYR A 94 -3.22 -0.80 -16.68
CA TYR A 94 -2.38 -0.01 -17.58
C TYR A 94 -1.02 0.29 -16.97
N ALA A 95 -0.95 0.61 -15.68
CA ALA A 95 0.31 0.86 -14.99
C ALA A 95 1.22 -0.38 -14.96
N ILE A 96 0.65 -1.57 -14.69
CA ILE A 96 1.39 -2.83 -14.75
C ILE A 96 1.86 -3.07 -16.19
N TRP A 97 0.96 -3.02 -17.16
CA TRP A 97 1.26 -3.29 -18.57
C TRP A 97 2.31 -2.34 -19.16
N LEU A 98 2.20 -1.04 -18.88
CA LEU A 98 3.19 -0.03 -19.31
C LEU A 98 4.54 -0.18 -18.61
N SER A 99 4.56 -0.84 -17.46
CA SER A 99 5.80 -1.16 -16.77
C SER A 99 6.46 -2.42 -17.35
N GLU A 100 5.71 -3.41 -17.83
CA GLU A 100 6.26 -4.66 -18.38
C GLU A 100 7.23 -4.43 -19.56
N ASP A 101 8.33 -5.20 -19.58
CA ASP A 101 9.34 -5.09 -20.65
C ASP A 101 8.86 -5.64 -21.99
N SER A 102 7.77 -6.40 -21.98
CA SER A 102 7.11 -6.95 -23.17
C SER A 102 6.28 -5.92 -23.94
N ALA A 103 6.00 -4.74 -23.37
CA ALA A 103 5.22 -3.71 -24.03
C ALA A 103 6.02 -3.05 -25.17
N MET A 104 5.76 -3.49 -26.41
CA MET A 104 6.31 -2.86 -27.61
C MET A 104 5.90 -1.38 -27.63
N GLN A 105 6.87 -0.48 -27.81
CA GLN A 105 6.65 0.98 -27.84
C GLN A 105 6.32 1.64 -26.48
N LYS A 106 6.60 1.00 -25.33
CA LYS A 106 6.36 1.56 -23.99
C LYS A 106 6.84 3.01 -23.84
N ASP A 107 8.07 3.32 -24.27
CA ASP A 107 8.64 4.66 -24.14
C ASP A 107 7.86 5.69 -24.96
N ARG A 108 7.36 5.30 -26.14
CA ARG A 108 6.53 6.15 -26.99
C ARG A 108 5.18 6.41 -26.35
N PHE A 109 4.56 5.41 -25.71
CA PHE A 109 3.29 5.59 -25.01
C PHE A 109 3.47 6.48 -23.78
N LEU A 110 4.46 6.19 -22.93
CA LEU A 110 4.79 7.01 -21.76
C LEU A 110 5.09 8.46 -22.15
N HIS A 111 5.87 8.69 -23.22
CA HIS A 111 6.11 10.04 -23.73
C HIS A 111 4.82 10.76 -24.11
N GLN A 112 3.89 10.11 -24.82
CA GLN A 112 2.61 10.72 -25.20
C GLN A 112 1.71 10.99 -24.00
N ILE A 113 1.68 10.10 -23.01
CA ILE A 113 0.94 10.27 -21.76
C ILE A 113 1.50 11.47 -20.98
N PHE A 114 2.80 11.52 -20.74
CA PHE A 114 3.43 12.65 -20.03
C PHE A 114 3.28 13.96 -20.81
N SER A 115 3.43 13.94 -22.14
CA SER A 115 3.22 15.14 -22.98
C SER A 115 1.82 15.71 -22.85
N LYS A 116 0.81 14.88 -22.50
CA LYS A 116 -0.58 15.32 -22.37
C LYS A 116 -0.91 15.76 -20.95
N TYR A 117 -0.51 14.97 -19.94
CA TYR A 117 -0.99 15.15 -18.56
C TYR A 117 0.04 15.77 -17.61
N SER A 118 1.34 15.72 -17.92
CA SER A 118 2.37 16.37 -17.12
C SER A 118 3.67 16.61 -17.92
N PRO A 119 3.67 17.58 -18.86
CA PRO A 119 4.80 17.81 -19.78
C PRO A 119 6.11 18.15 -19.07
N ALA A 120 6.06 18.82 -17.91
CA ALA A 120 7.21 19.23 -17.13
C ALA A 120 8.14 18.05 -16.75
N ILE A 121 7.60 16.83 -16.64
CA ILE A 121 8.39 15.62 -16.35
C ILE A 121 9.35 15.29 -17.49
N LEU A 122 8.97 15.57 -18.75
CA LEU A 122 9.81 15.29 -19.91
C LEU A 122 10.97 16.27 -20.06
N GLU A 123 10.94 17.39 -19.33
CA GLU A 123 12.00 18.40 -19.32
C GLU A 123 13.08 18.10 -18.27
N ILE A 124 12.92 17.02 -17.48
CA ILE A 124 13.87 16.62 -16.46
C ILE A 124 15.22 16.26 -17.10
N ASP A 125 16.24 17.05 -16.75
CA ASP A 125 17.63 16.79 -17.10
C ASP A 125 18.39 16.18 -15.92
N PHE A 126 18.79 14.91 -16.07
CA PHE A 126 19.57 14.18 -15.08
C PHE A 126 21.08 14.49 -15.12
N SER A 127 21.52 15.34 -16.05
CA SER A 127 22.92 15.77 -16.15
C SER A 127 23.29 16.79 -15.08
N ASP A 128 22.30 17.48 -14.49
CA ASP A 128 22.55 18.40 -13.38
C ASP A 128 22.90 17.62 -12.10
N SER A 129 24.04 18.00 -11.52
CA SER A 129 24.53 17.43 -10.26
C SER A 129 23.94 18.13 -9.03
N SER A 130 23.17 19.21 -9.22
CA SER A 130 22.54 19.95 -8.13
C SER A 130 21.64 19.07 -7.27
N ASN A 131 21.45 19.46 -6.01
CA ASN A 131 20.58 18.74 -5.07
C ASN A 131 19.10 19.14 -5.20
N ASN A 132 18.76 19.97 -6.18
CA ASN A 132 17.41 20.46 -6.37
C ASN A 132 16.60 19.49 -7.23
N LEU A 133 15.29 19.44 -7.02
CA LEU A 133 14.41 18.73 -7.94
C LEU A 133 14.55 19.33 -9.35
N PRO A 134 14.62 18.49 -10.39
CA PRO A 134 14.80 18.96 -11.77
C PRO A 134 13.53 19.59 -12.37
N PHE A 135 12.45 19.67 -11.61
CA PHE A 135 11.16 20.24 -11.99
C PHE A 135 10.40 20.72 -10.74
N GLU A 136 9.37 21.54 -10.94
CA GLU A 136 8.49 22.00 -9.87
C GLU A 136 7.35 21.01 -9.62
N ILE A 137 7.17 20.61 -8.36
CA ILE A 137 6.03 19.80 -7.93
C ILE A 137 4.88 20.74 -7.59
N THR A 138 3.80 20.68 -8.37
CA THR A 138 2.64 21.57 -8.22
C THR A 138 1.36 20.82 -7.87
N ASP A 139 1.30 19.52 -8.17
CA ASP A 139 0.13 18.66 -8.01
C ASP A 139 0.53 17.18 -7.87
N ALA A 140 -0.46 16.32 -7.67
CA ALA A 140 -0.25 14.88 -7.56
C ALA A 140 0.32 14.26 -8.86
N CYS A 141 -0.01 14.80 -10.04
CA CYS A 141 0.52 14.30 -11.31
C CYS A 141 2.02 14.53 -11.43
N THR A 142 2.48 15.76 -11.18
CA THR A 142 3.90 16.10 -11.18
C THR A 142 4.64 15.35 -10.07
N PHE A 143 4.04 15.17 -8.88
CA PHE A 143 4.61 14.37 -7.79
C PHE A 143 4.83 12.90 -8.20
N PHE A 144 3.75 12.16 -8.50
CA PHE A 144 3.86 10.71 -8.76
C PHE A 144 4.52 10.42 -10.10
N GLY A 145 4.24 11.21 -11.13
CA GLY A 145 4.87 11.05 -12.43
C GLY A 145 6.38 11.34 -12.37
N GLY A 146 6.80 12.33 -11.58
CA GLY A 146 8.21 12.61 -11.35
C GLY A 146 8.94 11.49 -10.61
N LEU A 147 8.34 10.92 -9.55
CA LEU A 147 8.87 9.75 -8.85
C LEU A 147 9.06 8.57 -9.81
N PHE A 148 8.02 8.24 -10.57
CA PHE A 148 8.08 7.19 -11.59
C PHE A 148 9.19 7.45 -12.60
N TYR A 149 9.27 8.67 -13.15
CA TYR A 149 10.23 9.01 -14.19
C TYR A 149 11.67 8.91 -13.69
N ILE A 150 11.95 9.40 -12.48
CA ILE A 150 13.26 9.26 -11.82
C ILE A 150 13.57 7.78 -11.56
N ALA A 151 12.61 7.01 -11.05
CA ALA A 151 12.78 5.59 -10.77
C ALA A 151 13.08 4.77 -12.04
N CYS A 152 12.55 5.17 -13.20
CA CYS A 152 12.82 4.50 -14.48
C CYS A 152 14.15 4.94 -15.12
N HIS A 153 14.48 6.23 -15.10
CA HIS A 153 15.59 6.79 -15.89
C HIS A 153 16.86 7.06 -15.08
N ALA A 154 16.74 7.28 -13.77
CA ALA A 154 17.85 7.56 -12.87
C ALA A 154 17.67 6.88 -11.49
N PRO A 155 17.46 5.54 -11.42
CA PRO A 155 17.17 4.85 -10.16
C PRO A 155 18.24 5.02 -9.09
N ALA A 156 19.52 5.18 -9.48
CA ALA A 156 20.61 5.43 -8.55
C ALA A 156 20.52 6.81 -7.85
N GLN A 157 19.80 7.77 -8.45
CA GLN A 157 19.57 9.09 -7.89
C GLN A 157 18.28 9.16 -7.06
N LEU A 158 17.41 8.14 -7.11
CA LEU A 158 16.14 8.13 -6.39
C LEU A 158 16.33 8.40 -4.88
N PRO A 159 17.25 7.75 -4.14
CA PRO A 159 17.44 8.02 -2.71
C PRO A 159 17.82 9.48 -2.39
N LYS A 160 18.48 10.16 -3.34
CA LYS A 160 18.85 11.57 -3.22
C LYS A 160 17.62 12.48 -3.36
N PHE A 161 16.67 12.14 -4.23
CA PHE A 161 15.49 12.98 -4.49
C PHE A 161 14.32 12.71 -3.55
N LEU A 162 14.17 11.50 -2.99
CA LEU A 162 13.07 11.16 -2.09
C LEU A 162 12.86 12.17 -0.93
N PRO A 163 13.91 12.70 -0.26
CA PRO A 163 13.74 13.75 0.75
C PRO A 163 13.14 15.06 0.22
N GLU A 164 13.43 15.44 -1.01
CA GLU A 164 12.82 16.64 -1.62
C GLU A 164 11.36 16.40 -2.00
N PHE A 165 11.00 15.20 -2.45
CA PHE A 165 9.59 14.82 -2.62
C PHE A 165 8.84 14.87 -1.28
N ALA A 166 9.44 14.33 -0.21
CA ALA A 166 8.81 14.35 1.12
C ALA A 166 8.43 15.76 1.59
N LYS A 167 9.21 16.79 1.24
CA LYS A 167 8.91 18.20 1.57
C LYS A 167 7.71 18.76 0.83
N HIS A 168 7.42 18.25 -0.37
CA HIS A 168 6.32 18.72 -1.22
C HIS A 168 5.06 17.86 -1.07
N TYR A 169 5.15 16.72 -0.38
CA TYR A 169 4.03 15.81 -0.19
C TYR A 169 2.86 16.49 0.52
N GLN A 170 1.66 16.29 -0.02
CA GLN A 170 0.39 16.77 0.55
C GLN A 170 -0.46 15.60 1.01
N GLU A 171 -1.16 15.76 2.14
CA GLU A 171 -1.97 14.69 2.74
C GLU A 171 -3.10 14.23 1.80
N GLU A 172 -3.65 15.15 1.00
CA GLU A 172 -4.70 14.90 0.01
C GLU A 172 -4.23 13.98 -1.12
N TRP A 173 -2.92 13.89 -1.35
CA TRP A 173 -2.35 12.95 -2.30
C TRP A 173 -2.22 11.54 -1.71
N HIS A 174 -2.70 11.32 -0.48
CA HIS A 174 -2.90 10.04 0.19
C HIS A 174 -2.00 8.93 -0.32
N PHE A 175 -0.76 8.81 0.15
CA PHE A 175 0.06 7.64 -0.11
C PHE A 175 -0.62 6.43 0.55
N THR A 176 -1.32 5.59 -0.23
CA THR A 176 -2.31 4.60 0.26
C THR A 176 -1.69 3.39 0.97
N CYS A 177 -0.41 3.45 1.30
CA CYS A 177 0.29 2.43 2.06
C CYS A 177 0.11 2.72 3.56
N GLU A 178 -1.06 2.45 4.14
CA GLU A 178 -1.32 2.65 5.59
C GLU A 178 -0.28 1.99 6.49
N ASP A 179 0.32 0.89 6.03
CA ASP A 179 1.47 0.24 6.65
C ASP A 179 2.63 1.22 6.86
N PHE A 180 2.95 2.07 5.89
CA PHE A 180 4.05 3.04 6.03
C PHE A 180 3.80 4.02 7.17
N ILE A 181 2.56 4.46 7.38
CA ILE A 181 2.22 5.38 8.48
C ILE A 181 2.40 4.69 9.82
N LEU A 182 1.88 3.47 9.95
CA LEU A 182 2.00 2.69 11.18
C LEU A 182 3.46 2.40 11.50
N TYR A 183 4.24 1.91 10.54
CA TYR A 183 5.62 1.48 10.77
C TYR A 183 6.59 2.66 10.85
N ASN A 184 6.34 3.79 10.18
CA ASN A 184 7.11 5.02 10.38
C ASN A 184 6.96 5.54 11.81
N PHE A 185 5.74 5.51 12.36
CA PHE A 185 5.53 5.84 13.77
C PHE A 185 6.30 4.90 14.70
N MET A 186 6.29 3.59 14.41
CA MET A 186 7.02 2.63 15.24
C MET A 186 8.54 2.78 15.13
N ASP A 187 9.06 3.14 13.95
CA ASP A 187 10.46 3.47 13.74
C ASP A 187 10.88 4.67 14.59
N GLU A 188 10.10 5.76 14.55
CA GLU A 188 10.33 6.96 15.35
C GLU A 188 10.28 6.63 16.85
N TYR A 189 9.20 5.95 17.28
CA TYR A 189 8.97 5.64 18.68
C TYR A 189 10.07 4.77 19.31
N PHE A 190 10.54 3.75 18.58
CA PHE A 190 11.58 2.84 19.07
C PHE A 190 13.01 3.30 18.71
N GLU A 191 13.17 4.46 18.06
CA GLU A 191 14.44 4.99 17.58
C GLU A 191 15.22 3.99 16.71
N ILE A 192 14.52 3.29 15.81
CA ILE A 192 15.11 2.32 14.88
C ILE A 192 14.68 2.60 13.44
N SER A 193 15.50 2.18 12.49
CA SER A 193 15.13 2.15 11.07
C SER A 193 14.55 0.79 10.69
N ASN A 194 13.42 0.78 10.00
CA ASN A 194 12.75 -0.42 9.49
C ASN A 194 12.48 -1.46 10.60
N CYS A 195 11.58 -1.11 11.51
CA CYS A 195 11.16 -1.94 12.63
C CYS A 195 10.68 -3.32 12.19
N ARG A 196 10.08 -3.44 11.00
CA ARG A 196 9.63 -4.73 10.46
C ARG A 196 10.75 -5.72 10.21
N SER A 197 11.93 -5.26 9.85
CA SER A 197 13.12 -6.10 9.66
C SER A 197 13.96 -6.24 10.95
N ASN A 198 13.59 -5.54 12.03
CA ASN A 198 14.25 -5.63 13.33
C ASN A 198 13.80 -6.86 14.12
N LEU A 199 14.73 -7.75 14.45
CA LEU A 199 14.45 -9.01 15.16
C LEU A 199 13.77 -8.81 16.53
N LYS A 200 14.13 -7.77 17.29
CA LYS A 200 13.53 -7.52 18.61
C LYS A 200 12.09 -7.03 18.47
N PHE A 201 11.82 -6.19 17.47
CA PHE A 201 10.47 -5.74 17.15
C PHE A 201 9.60 -6.90 16.65
N GLN A 202 10.13 -7.75 15.76
CA GLN A 202 9.45 -8.97 15.31
C GLN A 202 9.11 -9.91 16.49
N GLU A 203 10.02 -10.05 17.46
CA GLU A 203 9.79 -10.83 18.67
C GLU A 203 8.65 -10.24 19.53
N LEU A 204 8.66 -8.92 19.75
CA LEU A 204 7.60 -8.20 20.46
C LEU A 204 6.23 -8.45 19.81
N ILE A 205 6.11 -8.15 18.50
CA ILE A 205 4.84 -8.31 17.79
C ILE A 205 4.40 -9.76 17.73
N SER A 206 5.30 -10.71 17.46
CA SER A 206 4.96 -12.14 17.43
C SER A 206 4.48 -12.64 18.79
N THR A 207 5.04 -12.14 19.88
CA THR A 207 4.61 -12.49 21.25
C THR A 207 3.21 -11.96 21.54
N LEU A 208 2.93 -10.71 21.16
CA LEU A 208 1.62 -10.10 21.33
C LEU A 208 0.55 -10.77 20.45
N SER A 209 0.88 -11.12 19.21
CA SER A 209 0.01 -11.89 18.31
C SER A 209 -0.32 -13.27 18.88
N LEU A 210 0.68 -13.98 19.43
CA LEU A 210 0.45 -15.28 20.06
C LEU A 210 -0.48 -15.17 21.26
N ALA A 211 -0.29 -14.18 22.13
CA ALA A 211 -1.18 -14.02 23.27
C ALA A 211 -2.58 -13.54 22.89
N THR A 212 -2.71 -12.76 21.81
CA THR A 212 -4.02 -12.41 21.25
C THR A 212 -4.78 -13.67 20.88
N LEU A 213 -4.13 -14.61 20.19
CA LEU A 213 -4.73 -15.91 19.84
C LEU A 213 -5.07 -16.75 21.07
N GLN A 214 -4.15 -16.83 22.04
CA GLN A 214 -4.37 -17.55 23.29
C GLN A 214 -5.52 -16.97 24.12
N ALA A 215 -5.68 -15.65 24.14
CA ALA A 215 -6.78 -14.99 24.85
C ALA A 215 -8.16 -15.32 24.24
N GLN A 216 -8.21 -15.67 22.95
CA GLN A 216 -9.42 -16.10 22.27
C GLN A 216 -9.63 -17.63 22.30
N ASP A 217 -8.70 -18.40 22.89
CA ASP A 217 -8.64 -19.86 22.76
C ASP A 217 -8.63 -20.33 21.30
N MET A 218 -7.96 -19.58 20.41
CA MET A 218 -7.92 -19.84 18.97
C MET A 218 -6.50 -20.09 18.46
N THR A 219 -6.38 -20.85 17.38
CA THR A 219 -5.18 -20.96 16.54
C THR A 219 -5.37 -20.29 15.19
N LEU A 220 -4.28 -20.01 14.46
CA LEU A 220 -4.36 -19.49 13.10
C LEU A 220 -5.19 -20.39 12.17
N ASN A 221 -5.04 -21.72 12.31
CA ASN A 221 -5.79 -22.69 11.50
C ASN A 221 -7.30 -22.62 11.78
N GLU A 222 -7.70 -22.40 13.02
CA GLU A 222 -9.11 -22.26 13.38
C GLU A 222 -9.69 -20.91 12.90
N CYS A 223 -8.86 -19.86 12.86
CA CYS A 223 -9.26 -18.55 12.31
C CYS A 223 -9.52 -18.60 10.80
N THR A 224 -8.80 -19.46 10.07
CA THR A 224 -8.89 -19.57 8.60
C THR A 224 -9.84 -20.68 8.14
N ALA A 225 -10.37 -21.50 9.06
CA ALA A 225 -11.30 -22.57 8.73
C ALA A 225 -12.62 -22.02 8.16
N ALA A 226 -13.18 -22.75 7.18
CA ALA A 226 -14.40 -22.36 6.46
C ALA A 226 -15.62 -22.09 7.36
N ASP A 227 -15.70 -22.77 8.52
CA ASP A 227 -16.78 -22.59 9.49
C ASP A 227 -16.61 -21.32 10.35
N GLY A 228 -15.37 -20.85 10.56
CA GLY A 228 -15.08 -19.59 11.27
C GLY A 228 -15.56 -18.36 10.49
N LEU A 229 -15.53 -18.45 9.14
CA LEU A 229 -16.03 -17.41 8.24
C LEU A 229 -17.57 -17.24 8.32
N GLN A 230 -18.32 -18.25 8.77
CA GLN A 230 -19.78 -18.18 8.93
C GLN A 230 -20.24 -17.55 10.27
N GLN A 231 -19.33 -17.35 11.23
CA GLN A 231 -19.69 -16.84 12.57
C GLN A 231 -19.75 -15.29 12.66
N LEU A 232 -19.53 -14.59 11.56
CA LEU A 232 -19.47 -13.12 11.54
C LEU A 232 -20.88 -12.50 11.53
N LYS A 233 -21.29 -11.97 12.68
CA LYS A 233 -22.60 -11.35 12.95
C LYS A 233 -22.75 -9.89 12.45
N HIS A 234 -21.96 -9.43 11.46
CA HIS A 234 -22.03 -8.04 11.01
C HIS A 234 -22.68 -7.88 9.61
N PRO A 235 -23.59 -6.90 9.44
CA PRO A 235 -24.24 -6.67 8.16
C PRO A 235 -23.23 -6.11 7.15
N PHE A 236 -23.12 -6.80 6.03
CA PHE A 236 -22.20 -6.62 4.89
C PHE A 236 -22.30 -5.27 4.14
N SER A 237 -22.79 -4.21 4.78
CA SER A 237 -22.96 -2.88 4.20
C SER A 237 -22.05 -1.81 4.83
N GLN A 238 -21.36 -2.09 5.93
CA GLN A 238 -20.41 -1.15 6.57
C GLN A 238 -18.94 -1.36 6.17
N LEU A 239 -18.64 -2.47 5.46
CA LEU A 239 -17.29 -2.78 4.94
C LEU A 239 -17.00 -2.08 3.60
N ALA A 240 -17.88 -1.16 3.17
CA ALA A 240 -17.68 -0.30 2.00
C ALA A 240 -16.74 0.88 2.33
N GLY A 241 -15.59 0.57 2.93
CA GLY A 241 -14.39 1.39 2.95
C GLY A 241 -13.26 0.43 2.56
N LEU A 242 -12.90 0.45 1.28
CA LEU A 242 -11.98 -0.48 0.58
C LEU A 242 -10.54 -0.43 1.11
N TYR A 243 -10.33 -0.63 2.40
CA TYR A 243 -9.01 -0.68 3.02
C TYR A 243 -8.53 -2.13 3.02
N ARG A 244 -7.89 -2.48 1.89
CA ARG A 244 -7.19 -3.75 1.55
C ARG A 244 -7.89 -4.61 0.51
N TYR A 245 -7.80 -4.13 -0.72
CA TYR A 245 -7.13 -4.83 -1.83
C TYR A 245 -7.43 -6.31 -1.94
N GLY A 246 -8.01 -6.72 -3.06
CA GLY A 246 -8.21 -8.12 -3.44
C GLY A 246 -6.93 -8.93 -3.64
N ALA A 247 -6.03 -8.92 -2.65
CA ALA A 247 -4.79 -9.66 -2.52
C ALA A 247 -5.05 -11.10 -2.06
N LEU A 248 -6.21 -11.35 -1.46
CA LEU A 248 -6.65 -12.67 -1.00
C LEU A 248 -7.79 -13.17 -1.89
N THR A 249 -7.61 -14.34 -2.50
CA THR A 249 -8.69 -15.01 -3.23
C THR A 249 -9.37 -16.02 -2.30
N PHE A 250 -10.66 -16.32 -2.52
CA PHE A 250 -11.30 -17.45 -1.84
C PHE A 250 -10.62 -18.79 -2.17
N GLU A 251 -10.00 -18.93 -3.35
CA GLU A 251 -9.19 -20.13 -3.68
C GLU A 251 -7.94 -20.23 -2.80
N GLN A 252 -7.30 -19.11 -2.46
CA GLN A 252 -6.19 -19.06 -1.49
C GLN A 252 -6.66 -19.36 -0.07
N THR A 253 -7.92 -19.04 0.30
CA THR A 253 -8.50 -19.55 1.55
C THR A 253 -8.67 -21.08 1.55
N GLY A 254 -8.74 -21.69 0.36
CA GLY A 254 -8.68 -23.15 0.17
C GLY A 254 -7.27 -23.75 0.29
N ASN A 255 -6.22 -22.92 0.37
CA ASN A 255 -4.85 -23.34 0.73
C ASN A 255 -4.58 -22.93 2.19
N PRO A 256 -4.67 -23.87 3.16
CA PRO A 256 -4.59 -23.53 4.58
C PRO A 256 -3.29 -22.82 4.98
N SER A 257 -2.16 -23.16 4.34
CA SER A 257 -0.87 -22.54 4.66
C SER A 257 -0.85 -21.06 4.26
N ALA A 258 -1.24 -20.77 3.02
CA ALA A 258 -1.25 -19.39 2.51
C ALA A 258 -2.25 -18.51 3.28
N ALA A 259 -3.41 -19.08 3.63
CA ALA A 259 -4.39 -18.41 4.47
C ALA A 259 -3.83 -18.08 5.87
N CYS A 260 -3.13 -19.02 6.50
CA CYS A 260 -2.51 -18.82 7.82
C CYS A 260 -1.40 -17.77 7.78
N ASP A 261 -0.56 -17.77 6.73
CA ASP A 261 0.51 -16.77 6.57
C ASP A 261 -0.07 -15.35 6.43
N LYS A 262 -1.14 -15.20 5.64
CA LYS A 262 -1.83 -13.91 5.47
C LYS A 262 -2.58 -13.50 6.73
N MET A 263 -3.24 -14.43 7.43
CA MET A 263 -3.89 -14.14 8.71
C MET A 263 -2.87 -13.73 9.78
N LYS A 264 -1.71 -14.39 9.85
CA LYS A 264 -0.62 -13.99 10.74
C LYS A 264 -0.15 -12.57 10.46
N HIS A 265 0.03 -12.22 9.18
CA HIS A 265 0.42 -10.87 8.80
C HIS A 265 -0.62 -9.82 9.23
N LEU A 266 -1.90 -10.09 8.99
CA LEU A 266 -2.98 -9.18 9.39
C LEU A 266 -3.13 -9.07 10.91
N LEU A 267 -2.89 -10.16 11.63
CA LEU A 267 -2.86 -10.15 13.09
C LEU A 267 -1.68 -9.31 13.61
N ASP A 268 -0.48 -9.49 13.06
CA ASP A 268 0.68 -8.69 13.41
C ASP A 268 0.43 -7.20 13.14
N TYR A 269 -0.20 -6.87 12.01
CA TYR A 269 -0.64 -5.51 11.72
C TYR A 269 -1.62 -5.00 12.78
N ALA A 270 -2.70 -5.73 13.07
CA ALA A 270 -3.73 -5.29 13.99
C ALA A 270 -3.20 -5.11 15.41
N VAL A 271 -2.33 -6.01 15.87
CA VAL A 271 -1.62 -5.92 17.15
C VAL A 271 -0.69 -4.72 17.17
N THR A 272 0.07 -4.48 16.10
CA THR A 272 0.95 -3.30 16.00
C THR A 272 0.14 -2.00 16.04
N TYR A 273 -1.02 -1.99 15.37
CA TYR A 273 -1.94 -0.85 15.36
C TYR A 273 -2.50 -0.57 16.76
N GLU A 274 -2.98 -1.59 17.46
CA GLU A 274 -3.45 -1.47 18.85
C GLU A 274 -2.30 -1.06 19.78
N LEU A 275 -1.10 -1.60 19.59
CA LEU A 275 0.07 -1.17 20.36
C LEU A 275 0.34 0.32 20.14
N ARG A 276 0.45 0.80 18.89
CA ARG A 276 0.61 2.23 18.56
C ARG A 276 -0.44 3.08 19.24
N ARG A 277 -1.71 2.67 19.16
CA ARG A 277 -2.85 3.42 19.69
C ARG A 277 -2.70 3.67 21.19
N ASN A 278 -2.25 2.67 21.93
CA ASN A 278 -2.17 2.71 23.38
C ASN A 278 -0.77 3.12 23.90
N LEU A 279 0.26 3.13 23.05
CA LEU A 279 1.63 3.57 23.42
C LEU A 279 1.62 4.96 24.06
N PHE A 280 0.88 5.94 23.51
CA PHE A 280 0.79 7.27 24.11
C PHE A 280 0.18 7.26 25.51
N ASP A 281 -0.92 6.54 25.70
CA ASP A 281 -1.60 6.43 27.01
C ASP A 281 -0.69 5.80 28.07
N PHE A 282 0.20 4.84 27.69
CA PHE A 282 1.16 4.25 28.64
C PHE A 282 2.13 5.25 29.26
N HIS A 283 2.60 6.22 28.47
CA HIS A 283 3.58 7.20 28.97
C HIS A 283 2.92 8.18 29.93
N LEU A 284 1.66 8.50 29.68
CA LEU A 284 0.90 9.43 30.51
C LEU A 284 0.53 8.81 31.87
N ASP A 285 0.19 7.52 31.90
CA ASP A 285 -0.30 6.87 33.11
C ASP A 285 0.80 6.30 34.02
N GLU A 286 1.90 5.79 33.45
CA GLU A 286 2.92 5.05 34.23
C GLU A 286 4.28 5.75 34.35
N ASP A 287 4.48 6.91 33.69
CA ASP A 287 5.76 7.65 33.61
C ASP A 287 6.96 6.74 33.25
N ARG A 288 6.71 5.80 32.34
CA ARG A 288 7.66 4.75 31.93
C ARG A 288 7.65 4.58 30.42
N ILE A 289 8.83 4.72 29.82
CA ILE A 289 9.03 4.46 28.39
C ILE A 289 9.17 2.95 28.15
N ILE A 290 8.37 2.43 27.21
CA ILE A 290 8.50 1.07 26.67
C ILE A 290 9.59 1.09 25.60
N THR A 291 10.54 0.16 25.69
CA THR A 291 11.60 0.00 24.69
C THR A 291 11.67 -1.47 24.25
N LEU A 292 12.36 -1.72 23.14
CA LEU A 292 12.59 -3.08 22.64
C LEU A 292 13.40 -3.97 23.60
N ASP A 293 14.06 -3.38 24.59
CA ASP A 293 14.82 -4.11 25.61
C ASP A 293 14.02 -4.39 26.89
N ASN A 294 12.99 -3.59 27.18
CA ASN A 294 12.28 -3.65 28.46
C ASN A 294 10.81 -4.07 28.36
N TRP A 295 10.28 -4.25 27.15
CA TRP A 295 8.85 -4.50 26.93
C TRP A 295 8.34 -5.73 27.68
N LYS A 296 9.13 -6.80 27.83
CA LYS A 296 8.72 -8.01 28.56
C LYS A 296 8.41 -7.75 30.03
N GLU A 297 9.07 -6.77 30.63
CA GLU A 297 8.92 -6.43 32.04
C GLU A 297 7.91 -5.30 32.26
N LYS A 298 7.84 -4.36 31.32
CA LYS A 298 7.06 -3.12 31.47
C LYS A 298 5.74 -3.12 30.73
N LEU A 299 5.63 -3.82 29.61
CA LEU A 299 4.38 -3.92 28.86
C LEU A 299 3.46 -4.92 29.57
N LYS A 300 2.40 -4.41 30.19
CA LYS A 300 1.34 -5.24 30.76
C LYS A 300 0.36 -5.66 29.68
N TRP A 301 -0.27 -6.81 29.80
CA TRP A 301 -1.06 -7.39 28.70
C TRP A 301 -2.37 -6.62 28.41
N TYR A 302 -3.00 -5.99 29.41
CA TYR A 302 -4.24 -5.21 29.23
C TYR A 302 -4.07 -3.94 28.37
N HIS A 303 -2.83 -3.55 28.13
CA HIS A 303 -2.44 -2.42 27.30
C HIS A 303 -2.60 -2.71 25.80
N VAL A 304 -2.67 -3.98 25.42
CA VAL A 304 -3.11 -4.39 24.09
C VAL A 304 -4.50 -4.98 24.26
N GLN A 305 -5.51 -4.34 23.67
CA GLN A 305 -6.87 -4.85 23.71
C GLN A 305 -6.99 -6.05 22.75
N TYR A 306 -6.72 -7.26 23.26
CA TYR A 306 -6.69 -8.48 22.44
C TYR A 306 -7.99 -8.73 21.68
N ASP A 307 -9.14 -8.44 22.30
CA ASP A 307 -10.43 -8.55 21.62
C ASP A 307 -10.52 -7.60 20.42
N SER A 308 -10.02 -6.36 20.57
CA SER A 308 -9.97 -5.36 19.47
C SER A 308 -9.00 -5.80 18.38
N ALA A 309 -7.79 -6.20 18.75
CA ALA A 309 -6.78 -6.66 17.80
C ALA A 309 -7.26 -7.89 17.01
N TYR A 310 -7.89 -8.86 17.69
CA TYR A 310 -8.46 -10.04 17.06
C TYR A 310 -9.60 -9.69 16.11
N ALA A 311 -10.59 -8.91 16.59
CA ALA A 311 -11.73 -8.49 15.77
C ALA A 311 -11.27 -7.70 14.53
N HIS A 312 -10.28 -6.82 14.69
CA HIS A 312 -9.70 -6.07 13.60
C HIS A 312 -9.01 -7.00 12.59
N ALA A 313 -8.15 -7.92 13.04
CA ALA A 313 -7.47 -8.87 12.16
C ALA A 313 -8.45 -9.74 11.35
N ILE A 314 -9.50 -10.26 12.00
CA ILE A 314 -10.53 -11.07 11.34
C ILE A 314 -11.33 -10.24 10.33
N SER A 315 -11.70 -9.01 10.69
CA SER A 315 -12.40 -8.10 9.79
C SER A 315 -11.58 -7.78 8.55
N LEU A 316 -10.26 -7.54 8.71
CA LEU A 316 -9.35 -7.30 7.60
C LEU A 316 -9.20 -8.54 6.72
N PHE A 317 -9.07 -9.72 7.31
CA PHE A 317 -8.94 -10.98 6.57
C PHE A 317 -10.16 -11.23 5.68
N TYR A 318 -11.37 -11.05 6.23
CA TYR A 318 -12.61 -11.20 5.49
C TYR A 318 -12.76 -10.13 4.39
N SER A 319 -12.47 -8.87 4.72
CA SER A 319 -12.56 -7.77 3.77
C SER A 319 -11.65 -8.00 2.58
N ALA A 320 -10.43 -8.51 2.81
CA ALA A 320 -9.49 -8.86 1.75
C ALA A 320 -9.98 -10.02 0.86
N SER A 321 -10.66 -11.02 1.43
CA SER A 321 -11.23 -12.14 0.65
C SER A 321 -12.42 -11.71 -0.24
N VAL A 322 -13.28 -10.82 0.26
CA VAL A 322 -14.47 -10.35 -0.48
C VAL A 322 -14.12 -9.23 -1.46
N SER A 323 -13.16 -8.36 -1.10
CA SER A 323 -12.78 -7.20 -1.91
C SER A 323 -12.30 -7.61 -3.29
N GLN A 324 -11.65 -8.76 -3.46
CA GLN A 324 -11.21 -9.22 -4.77
C GLN A 324 -12.36 -9.53 -5.72
N GLN A 325 -13.43 -10.18 -5.23
CA GLN A 325 -14.60 -10.47 -6.06
C GLN A 325 -15.33 -9.19 -6.45
N LEU A 326 -15.47 -8.25 -5.51
CA LEU A 326 -16.06 -6.94 -5.77
C LEU A 326 -15.20 -6.14 -6.76
N LEU A 327 -13.88 -6.16 -6.60
CA LEU A 327 -12.95 -5.51 -7.50
C LEU A 327 -13.00 -6.12 -8.91
N LYS A 328 -13.07 -7.46 -9.02
CA LYS A 328 -13.25 -8.14 -10.31
C LYS A 328 -14.56 -7.71 -10.96
N LYS A 329 -15.64 -7.64 -10.19
CA LYS A 329 -16.94 -7.17 -10.70
C LYS A 329 -16.86 -5.72 -11.19
N GLN A 330 -16.29 -4.81 -10.40
CA GLN A 330 -16.09 -3.41 -10.80
C GLN A 330 -15.21 -3.31 -12.05
N PHE A 331 -14.11 -4.06 -12.12
CA PHE A 331 -13.25 -4.12 -13.30
C PHE A 331 -14.03 -4.55 -14.55
N MET A 332 -14.83 -5.60 -14.43
CA MET A 332 -15.67 -6.11 -15.52
C MET A 332 -16.73 -5.09 -15.98
N GLU A 333 -17.36 -4.39 -15.04
CA GLU A 333 -18.31 -3.31 -15.35
C GLU A 333 -17.63 -2.19 -16.14
N LYS A 334 -16.46 -1.74 -15.68
CA LYS A 334 -15.68 -0.68 -16.34
C LYS A 334 -15.08 -1.11 -17.68
N LEU A 335 -14.71 -2.39 -17.82
CA LEU A 335 -14.28 -2.95 -19.10
C LEU A 335 -15.40 -2.89 -20.14
N ASN A 336 -16.62 -3.29 -19.75
CA ASN A 336 -17.78 -3.24 -20.64
C ASN A 336 -18.12 -1.80 -21.06
N GLU A 337 -18.03 -0.83 -20.13
CA GLU A 337 -18.19 0.59 -20.45
C GLU A 337 -17.21 1.05 -21.53
N LEU A 338 -15.94 0.66 -21.44
CA LEU A 338 -14.91 1.04 -22.42
C LEU A 338 -15.11 0.38 -23.79
N GLN A 339 -15.57 -0.87 -23.81
CA GLN A 339 -15.85 -1.58 -25.07
C GLN A 339 -17.07 -1.02 -25.83
N MET A 340 -17.86 -0.16 -25.20
CA MET A 340 -18.97 0.56 -25.83
C MET A 340 -18.57 1.93 -26.41
N LEU A 341 -17.34 2.41 -26.16
CA LEU A 341 -16.76 3.62 -26.76
C LEU A 341 -16.26 3.34 -28.19
#